data_AF-A0A254SF97-F1
#
_entry.id   AF-A0A254SF97-F1
#
_cell.length_a   1.000
_cell.length_b   1.000
_cell.length_c   1.000
_cell.angle_alpha   90.00
_cell.angle_beta   90.00
_cell.angle_gamma   90.00
#
_symmetry.space_group_name_H-M   'P 1'
#
loop_
_entity.id
_entity.type
_entity.pdbx_description
1 polymer ?
#
loop_
_entity_poly.entity_id
_entity_poly.type
_entity_poly.pdbx_seq_one_letter_code
_entity_poly.pdbx_strand_id
1 'polypeptide(L)'
;MSEVKILAARDFYKIDLQNSTLLDVREPSEVIVRPINGAVQVPFFELSKKVDSIPKDKPVYVFCSTGDRSEQVAEILADRDYEVYNLEGGLEAFSKVHFVDAKGAKCPGPIVQVDEAIKSVSPGEEVQIEATEKAFYSDIQIWCQRTGNELKSLTERDNIIYATVVKRNAPVAEKREFEHGKTFVVFSGDLDKAIASFIMANGAAAMGRPVTMFFTFWGVSLLRRPEKVRVKKSLIGKMFSFMLPRGSKKLGLSRMNFGGIGAKMIRAVMKQNGVSSLEELIESAKQKGIKFVACQMSMELMGITAEELIDGVELGGVATMLGSTEKSDLTYFI
;
A
#
# COMPACT_ATOMS: atom_id res chain seq x y z
N MET A 1 -13.72 12.59 41.39
CA MET A 1 -14.06 11.43 40.53
C MET A 1 -13.63 11.76 39.14
N SER A 2 -12.64 11.01 38.66
CA SER A 2 -12.26 11.06 37.24
C SER A 2 -13.37 10.38 36.42
N GLU A 3 -13.54 10.74 35.16
CA GLU A 3 -14.49 10.07 34.27
C GLU A 3 -13.80 8.86 33.61
N VAL A 4 -14.50 7.73 33.54
CA VAL A 4 -14.02 6.56 32.78
C VAL A 4 -14.10 6.88 31.30
N LYS A 5 -12.98 6.79 30.60
CA LYS A 5 -12.93 6.95 29.15
C LYS A 5 -13.19 5.61 28.47
N ILE A 6 -13.89 5.61 27.35
CA ILE A 6 -14.13 4.38 26.57
C ILE A 6 -13.05 4.24 25.50
N LEU A 7 -12.38 3.10 25.47
CA LEU A 7 -11.52 2.69 24.38
C LEU A 7 -12.29 1.70 23.50
N ALA A 8 -12.59 2.11 22.26
CA ALA A 8 -13.16 1.20 21.29
C ALA A 8 -12.19 0.05 20.98
N ALA A 9 -12.69 -1.16 20.78
CA ALA A 9 -11.84 -2.34 20.50
C ALA A 9 -10.86 -2.15 19.33
N ARG A 10 -11.27 -1.36 18.32
CA ARG A 10 -10.42 -0.99 17.18
C ARG A 10 -9.22 -0.12 17.52
N ASP A 11 -9.21 0.55 18.67
CA ASP A 11 -8.13 1.45 19.07
C ASP A 11 -7.17 0.78 20.06
N PHE A 12 -7.38 -0.50 20.40
CA PHE A 12 -6.54 -1.26 21.34
C PHE A 12 -5.06 -1.33 20.92
N TYR A 13 -4.76 -1.44 19.62
CA TYR A 13 -3.37 -1.47 19.15
C TYR A 13 -2.66 -0.10 19.23
N LYS A 14 -3.41 0.99 19.42
CA LYS A 14 -2.84 2.35 19.54
C LYS A 14 -2.31 2.63 20.95
N ILE A 15 -2.54 1.73 21.90
CA ILE A 15 -2.05 1.87 23.27
C ILE A 15 -0.52 1.84 23.25
N ASP A 16 0.08 2.94 23.69
CA ASP A 16 1.53 3.03 23.91
C ASP A 16 1.89 2.33 25.23
N LEU A 17 2.32 1.08 25.15
CA LEU A 17 2.68 0.25 26.31
C LEU A 17 3.91 0.77 27.08
N GLN A 18 4.68 1.72 26.55
CA GLN A 18 5.81 2.32 27.29
C GLN A 18 5.34 3.42 28.25
N ASN A 19 4.30 4.15 27.85
CA ASN A 19 3.79 5.33 28.56
C ASN A 19 2.40 5.10 29.17
N SER A 20 1.92 3.87 29.21
CA SER A 20 0.65 3.49 29.84
C SER A 20 0.77 2.17 30.61
N THR A 21 -0.21 1.92 31.48
CA THR A 21 -0.39 0.63 32.15
C THR A 21 -1.51 -0.11 31.45
N LEU A 22 -1.23 -1.29 30.92
CA LEU A 22 -2.26 -2.19 30.43
C LEU A 22 -2.65 -3.16 31.57
N LEU A 23 -3.90 -3.10 32.05
CA LEU A 23 -4.39 -3.84 33.20
C LEU A 23 -5.33 -4.97 32.78
N ASP A 24 -4.92 -6.21 33.03
CA ASP A 24 -5.70 -7.43 32.79
C ASP A 24 -6.38 -7.88 34.09
N VAL A 25 -7.71 -7.77 34.14
CA VAL A 25 -8.49 -8.16 35.33
C VAL A 25 -9.09 -9.55 35.25
N ARG A 26 -8.67 -10.35 34.26
CA ARG A 26 -9.10 -11.74 34.10
C ARG A 26 -8.43 -12.65 35.13
N GLU A 27 -9.09 -13.77 35.38
CA GLU A 27 -8.55 -14.80 36.26
C GLU A 27 -7.32 -15.47 35.64
N PRO A 28 -6.37 -15.99 36.45
CA PRO A 28 -5.15 -16.65 35.94
C PRO A 28 -5.41 -17.74 34.91
N SER A 29 -6.50 -18.50 35.05
CA SER A 29 -6.90 -19.53 34.07
C SER A 29 -7.22 -18.94 32.70
N GLU A 30 -7.84 -17.77 32.62
CA GLU A 30 -8.18 -17.09 31.36
C GLU A 30 -6.93 -16.49 30.70
N VAL A 31 -5.99 -15.97 31.51
CA VAL A 31 -4.73 -15.40 31.03
C VAL A 31 -3.80 -16.47 30.47
N ILE A 32 -3.75 -17.66 31.08
CA ILE A 32 -2.97 -18.79 30.56
C ILE A 32 -3.44 -19.20 29.15
N VAL A 33 -4.76 -19.17 28.90
CA VAL A 33 -5.34 -19.52 27.59
C VAL A 33 -5.01 -18.48 26.54
N ARG A 34 -5.06 -17.19 26.89
CA ARG A 34 -4.80 -16.08 25.96
C ARG A 34 -4.06 -14.95 26.66
N PRO A 35 -2.72 -15.02 26.76
CA PRO A 35 -1.93 -13.99 27.42
C PRO A 35 -1.82 -12.73 26.56
N ILE A 36 -1.76 -11.56 27.21
CA ILE A 36 -1.45 -10.28 26.56
C ILE A 36 -0.10 -9.80 27.07
N ASN A 37 0.88 -9.73 26.19
CA ASN A 37 2.24 -9.34 26.56
C ASN A 37 2.28 -7.88 27.05
N GLY A 38 2.98 -7.65 28.16
CA GLY A 38 3.12 -6.32 28.76
C GLY A 38 1.95 -5.90 29.66
N ALA A 39 0.91 -6.73 29.80
CA ALA A 39 -0.18 -6.45 30.73
C ALA A 39 0.22 -6.78 32.18
N VAL A 40 -0.16 -5.88 33.10
CA VAL A 40 -0.12 -6.13 34.54
C VAL A 40 -1.41 -6.89 34.90
N GLN A 41 -1.26 -8.07 35.48
CA GLN A 41 -2.41 -8.88 35.87
C GLN A 41 -2.83 -8.59 37.31
N VAL A 42 -4.08 -8.18 37.50
CA VAL A 42 -4.72 -8.06 38.82
C VAL A 42 -6.13 -8.65 38.72
N PRO A 43 -6.33 -9.93 39.10
CA PRO A 43 -7.63 -10.59 38.97
C PRO A 43 -8.73 -9.80 39.68
N PHE A 44 -9.92 -9.75 39.07
CA PHE A 44 -11.05 -8.95 39.56
C PHE A 44 -11.35 -9.20 41.05
N PHE A 45 -11.38 -10.46 41.49
CA PHE A 45 -11.68 -10.81 42.88
C PHE A 45 -10.54 -10.45 43.87
N GLU A 46 -9.33 -10.18 43.37
CA GLU A 46 -8.19 -9.75 44.17
C GLU A 46 -7.98 -8.23 44.16
N LEU A 47 -8.74 -7.49 43.34
CA LEU A 47 -8.56 -6.05 43.16
C LEU A 47 -8.58 -5.28 44.49
N SER A 48 -9.49 -5.62 45.41
CA SER A 48 -9.59 -4.97 46.72
C SER A 48 -8.31 -5.05 47.56
N LYS A 49 -7.49 -6.07 47.35
CA LYS A 49 -6.23 -6.29 48.07
C LYS A 49 -5.00 -5.76 47.32
N LYS A 50 -5.13 -5.50 46.02
CA LYS A 50 -4.01 -5.23 45.10
C LYS A 50 -4.14 -3.92 44.32
N VAL A 51 -5.17 -3.12 44.59
CA VAL A 51 -5.41 -1.85 43.89
C VAL A 51 -4.19 -0.93 43.96
N ASP A 52 -3.51 -0.90 45.10
CA ASP A 52 -2.33 -0.05 45.33
C ASP A 52 -1.09 -0.48 44.53
N SER A 53 -1.09 -1.68 43.93
CA SER A 53 -0.01 -2.11 43.03
C SER A 53 -0.16 -1.58 41.60
N ILE A 54 -1.31 -0.99 41.26
CA ILE A 54 -1.57 -0.45 39.93
C ILE A 54 -0.91 0.93 39.83
N PRO A 55 0.03 1.14 38.89
CA PRO A 55 0.70 2.43 38.72
C PRO A 55 -0.29 3.57 38.43
N LYS A 56 -0.18 4.68 39.16
CA LYS A 56 -1.05 5.86 39.05
C LYS A 56 -0.39 7.02 38.29
N ASP A 57 0.89 6.90 37.97
CA ASP A 57 1.69 7.90 37.25
C ASP A 57 1.40 7.96 35.74
N LYS A 58 0.67 6.97 35.22
CA LYS A 58 0.36 6.81 33.80
C LYS A 58 -1.11 6.41 33.58
N PRO A 59 -1.67 6.66 32.39
CA PRO A 59 -2.99 6.18 32.02
C PRO A 59 -3.10 4.67 32.15
N VAL A 60 -4.21 4.18 32.70
CA VAL A 60 -4.51 2.76 32.86
C VAL A 60 -5.56 2.33 31.83
N TYR A 61 -5.21 1.38 30.99
CA TYR A 61 -6.13 0.74 30.05
C TYR A 61 -6.56 -0.60 30.64
N VAL A 62 -7.82 -0.72 31.05
CA VAL A 62 -8.34 -1.92 31.71
C VAL A 62 -9.18 -2.75 30.75
N PHE A 63 -8.99 -4.07 30.78
CA PHE A 63 -9.78 -5.00 30.01
C PHE A 63 -10.04 -6.30 30.78
N CYS A 64 -11.14 -6.96 30.43
CA CYS A 64 -11.41 -8.35 30.81
C CYS A 64 -11.78 -9.16 29.55
N SER A 65 -12.47 -10.29 29.70
CA SER A 65 -12.91 -11.12 28.57
C SER A 65 -14.00 -10.43 27.73
N THR A 66 -15.09 -9.99 28.36
CA THR A 66 -16.30 -9.45 27.68
C THR A 66 -16.55 -7.96 27.89
N GLY A 67 -15.81 -7.30 28.80
CA GLY A 67 -15.95 -5.89 29.15
C GLY A 67 -16.63 -5.63 30.50
N ASP A 68 -17.43 -6.58 31.00
CA ASP A 68 -18.28 -6.36 32.21
C ASP A 68 -17.45 -6.11 33.48
N ARG A 69 -16.43 -6.95 33.72
CA ARG A 69 -15.54 -6.80 34.89
C ARG A 69 -14.66 -5.56 34.79
N SER A 70 -14.19 -5.23 33.59
CA SER A 70 -13.27 -4.11 33.40
C SER A 70 -13.97 -2.78 33.52
N GLU A 71 -15.25 -2.69 33.18
CA GLU A 71 -16.08 -1.52 33.44
C GLU A 71 -16.17 -1.21 34.94
N GLN A 72 -16.50 -2.20 35.77
CA GLN A 72 -16.54 -2.03 37.23
C GLN A 72 -15.16 -1.64 37.80
N VAL A 73 -14.08 -2.27 37.33
CA VAL A 73 -12.73 -1.89 37.77
C VAL A 73 -12.39 -0.46 37.34
N ALA A 74 -12.79 -0.05 36.13
CA ALA A 74 -12.54 1.30 35.65
C ALA A 74 -13.21 2.33 36.56
N GLU A 75 -14.47 2.13 36.96
CA GLU A 75 -15.16 3.00 37.91
C GLU A 75 -14.43 3.08 39.26
N ILE A 76 -14.03 1.93 39.82
CA ILE A 76 -13.30 1.83 41.09
C ILE A 76 -11.96 2.59 41.04
N LEU A 77 -11.26 2.54 39.91
CA LEU A 77 -10.00 3.26 39.68
C LEU A 77 -10.25 4.75 39.46
N ALA A 78 -11.28 5.13 38.73
CA ALA A 78 -11.65 6.52 38.48
C ALA A 78 -12.05 7.25 39.77
N ASP A 79 -12.74 6.57 40.69
CA ASP A 79 -13.05 7.04 42.05
C ASP A 79 -11.80 7.28 42.91
N ARG A 80 -10.71 6.58 42.59
CA ARG A 80 -9.39 6.74 43.22
C ARG A 80 -8.49 7.68 42.43
N ASP A 81 -9.03 8.50 41.54
CA ASP A 81 -8.31 9.49 40.73
C ASP A 81 -7.24 8.91 39.79
N TYR A 82 -7.47 7.71 39.25
CA TYR A 82 -6.71 7.21 38.10
C TYR A 82 -7.24 7.81 36.79
N GLU A 83 -6.34 8.13 35.85
CA GLU A 83 -6.76 8.27 34.45
C GLU A 83 -6.96 6.87 33.86
N VAL A 84 -8.21 6.50 33.57
CA VAL A 84 -8.56 5.13 33.19
C VAL A 84 -9.39 5.07 31.91
N TYR A 85 -9.08 4.07 31.09
CA TYR A 85 -9.77 3.75 29.84
C TYR A 85 -10.27 2.30 29.92
N ASN A 86 -11.57 2.07 29.72
CA ASN A 86 -12.15 0.73 29.63
C ASN A 86 -12.20 0.26 28.18
N LEU A 87 -11.71 -0.96 27.91
CA LEU A 87 -11.86 -1.61 26.61
C LEU A 87 -13.31 -2.07 26.40
N GLU A 88 -14.04 -1.40 25.51
CA GLU A 88 -15.41 -1.73 25.17
C GLU A 88 -15.51 -3.15 24.59
N GLY A 89 -16.37 -3.99 25.18
CA GLY A 89 -16.57 -5.39 24.76
C GLY A 89 -15.39 -6.34 25.08
N GLY A 90 -14.40 -5.87 25.86
CA GLY A 90 -13.28 -6.68 26.33
C GLY A 90 -12.41 -7.29 25.23
N LEU A 91 -11.64 -8.32 25.59
CA LEU A 91 -10.78 -9.04 24.65
C LEU A 91 -11.54 -9.78 23.55
N GLU A 92 -12.81 -10.14 23.78
CA GLU A 92 -13.64 -10.77 22.75
C GLU A 92 -13.90 -9.82 21.58
N ALA A 93 -14.21 -8.55 21.87
CA ALA A 93 -14.34 -7.52 20.85
C ALA A 93 -13.01 -7.24 20.15
N PHE A 94 -11.90 -7.27 20.89
CA PHE A 94 -10.55 -7.16 20.32
C PHE A 94 -10.19 -8.32 19.39
N SER A 95 -10.52 -9.58 19.71
CA SER A 95 -10.27 -10.73 18.82
C SER A 95 -10.94 -10.63 17.45
N LYS A 96 -12.02 -9.84 17.34
CA LYS A 96 -12.73 -9.65 16.08
C LYS A 96 -12.10 -8.56 15.20
N VAL A 97 -11.16 -7.78 15.75
CA VAL A 97 -10.48 -6.70 15.04
C VAL A 97 -9.02 -7.06 14.85
N HIS A 98 -8.70 -7.58 13.66
CA HIS A 98 -7.32 -7.84 13.27
C HIS A 98 -6.76 -6.57 12.64
N PHE A 99 -5.59 -6.10 13.09
CA PHE A 99 -5.01 -4.85 12.60
C PHE A 99 -3.62 -5.05 11.97
N VAL A 100 -3.39 -4.39 10.85
CA VAL A 100 -2.12 -4.40 10.11
C VAL A 100 -1.60 -2.96 10.00
N ASP A 101 -0.50 -2.67 10.71
CA ASP A 101 0.27 -1.45 10.49
C ASP A 101 1.27 -1.67 9.34
N ALA A 102 0.84 -1.32 8.13
CA ALA A 102 1.68 -1.33 6.93
C ALA A 102 2.29 0.04 6.61
N LYS A 103 2.26 0.99 7.56
CA LYS A 103 2.90 2.30 7.37
C LYS A 103 4.41 2.13 7.23
N GLY A 104 5.02 2.92 6.34
CA GLY A 104 6.45 2.84 6.03
C GLY A 104 6.87 1.64 5.16
N ALA A 105 6.06 0.57 5.07
CA ALA A 105 6.32 -0.53 4.17
C ALA A 105 6.21 -0.09 2.71
N LYS A 106 6.99 -0.75 1.84
CA LYS A 106 7.03 -0.53 0.39
C LYS A 106 6.62 -1.79 -0.33
N CYS A 107 6.01 -1.65 -1.50
CA CYS A 107 5.62 -2.74 -2.37
C CYS A 107 6.74 -3.79 -2.50
N PRO A 108 6.47 -5.10 -2.29
CA PRO A 108 5.15 -5.73 -2.11
C PRO A 108 4.64 -5.76 -0.67
N GLY A 109 5.38 -5.18 0.28
CA GLY A 109 5.20 -5.30 1.73
C GLY A 109 3.77 -5.14 2.23
N PRO A 110 3.06 -4.02 1.97
CA PRO A 110 1.70 -3.83 2.46
C PRO A 110 0.73 -4.96 2.08
N ILE A 111 0.77 -5.41 0.82
CA ILE A 111 -0.11 -6.50 0.34
C ILE A 111 0.28 -7.85 0.93
N VAL A 112 1.57 -8.12 1.11
CA VAL A 112 2.04 -9.35 1.76
C VAL A 112 1.54 -9.41 3.21
N GLN A 113 1.64 -8.30 3.95
CA GLN A 113 1.16 -8.22 5.32
C GLN A 113 -0.37 -8.39 5.41
N VAL A 114 -1.12 -7.82 4.46
CA VAL A 114 -2.58 -8.05 4.37
C VAL A 114 -2.88 -9.53 4.15
N ASP A 115 -2.19 -10.18 3.21
CA ASP A 115 -2.41 -11.60 2.89
C ASP A 115 -2.10 -12.51 4.09
N GLU A 116 -0.99 -12.26 4.79
CA GLU A 116 -0.64 -12.97 6.02
C GLU A 116 -1.70 -12.79 7.12
N ALA A 117 -2.14 -11.54 7.33
CA ALA A 117 -3.19 -11.25 8.30
C ALA A 117 -4.50 -11.96 7.94
N ILE A 118 -4.98 -11.81 6.70
CA ILE A 118 -6.22 -12.47 6.22
C ILE A 118 -6.12 -14.00 6.32
N LYS A 119 -4.97 -14.61 6.10
CA LYS A 119 -4.80 -16.06 6.31
C LYS A 119 -4.99 -16.48 7.77
N SER A 120 -4.61 -15.62 8.72
CA SER A 120 -4.71 -15.89 10.15
C SER A 120 -6.12 -15.74 10.75
N VAL A 121 -7.05 -15.05 10.06
CA VAL A 121 -8.42 -14.79 10.55
C VAL A 121 -9.43 -15.83 10.04
N SER A 122 -10.58 -15.95 10.69
CA SER A 122 -11.69 -16.81 10.24
C SER A 122 -12.54 -16.14 9.14
N PRO A 123 -13.21 -16.89 8.24
CA PRO A 123 -14.12 -16.30 7.27
C PRO A 123 -15.21 -15.46 7.95
N GLY A 124 -15.44 -14.26 7.45
CA GLY A 124 -16.34 -13.26 8.03
C GLY A 124 -15.67 -12.27 8.98
N GLU A 125 -14.43 -12.52 9.42
CA GLU A 125 -13.68 -11.57 10.25
C GLU A 125 -13.06 -10.44 9.43
N GLU A 126 -12.84 -9.30 10.11
CA GLU A 126 -12.34 -8.07 9.51
C GLU A 126 -10.87 -7.84 9.85
N VAL A 127 -10.10 -7.46 8.83
CA VAL A 127 -8.73 -6.95 8.95
C VAL A 127 -8.74 -5.48 8.59
N GLN A 128 -8.31 -4.62 9.51
CA GLN A 128 -8.11 -3.19 9.31
C GLN A 128 -6.64 -2.93 9.00
N ILE A 129 -6.39 -2.10 7.98
CA ILE A 129 -5.04 -1.84 7.48
C ILE A 129 -4.80 -0.34 7.40
N GLU A 130 -3.63 0.09 7.87
CA GLU A 130 -3.10 1.44 7.64
C GLU A 130 -1.84 1.36 6.79
N ALA A 131 -1.76 2.14 5.69
CA ALA A 131 -0.57 2.19 4.84
C ALA A 131 -0.28 3.62 4.38
N THR A 132 1.00 3.96 4.21
CA THR A 132 1.45 5.27 3.70
C THR A 132 1.86 5.24 2.23
N GLU A 133 1.91 4.05 1.61
CA GLU A 133 2.26 3.90 0.20
C GLU A 133 1.04 4.17 -0.69
N LYS A 134 1.01 5.28 -1.44
CA LYS A 134 -0.11 5.65 -2.33
C LYS A 134 -0.62 4.53 -3.25
N ALA A 135 0.28 3.73 -3.80
CA ALA A 135 0.00 2.59 -4.66
C ALA A 135 -0.78 1.49 -3.95
N PHE A 136 -0.73 1.44 -2.61
CA PHE A 136 -1.56 0.54 -1.82
C PHE A 136 -3.06 0.74 -2.09
N TYR A 137 -3.48 1.97 -2.38
CA TYR A 137 -4.89 2.28 -2.64
C TYR A 137 -5.43 1.45 -3.81
N SER A 138 -4.74 1.42 -4.95
CA SER A 138 -5.14 0.60 -6.10
C SER A 138 -4.80 -0.88 -5.89
N ASP A 139 -3.65 -1.17 -5.27
CA ASP A 139 -3.19 -2.53 -5.03
C ASP A 139 -4.16 -3.33 -4.14
N ILE A 140 -4.72 -2.74 -3.09
CA ILE A 140 -5.66 -3.44 -2.19
C ILE A 140 -6.99 -3.74 -2.87
N GLN A 141 -7.48 -2.83 -3.71
CA GLN A 141 -8.70 -3.06 -4.50
C GLN A 141 -8.52 -4.26 -5.42
N ILE A 142 -7.39 -4.31 -6.12
CA ILE A 142 -7.07 -5.39 -7.05
C ILE A 142 -6.84 -6.69 -6.29
N TRP A 143 -6.12 -6.65 -5.17
CA TRP A 143 -5.89 -7.83 -4.34
C TRP A 143 -7.19 -8.42 -3.80
N CYS A 144 -8.12 -7.59 -3.30
CA CYS A 144 -9.44 -8.04 -2.85
C CYS A 144 -10.23 -8.68 -3.99
N GLN A 145 -10.30 -8.01 -5.15
CA GLN A 145 -10.96 -8.56 -6.35
C GLN A 145 -10.40 -9.94 -6.74
N ARG A 146 -9.09 -10.14 -6.60
CA ARG A 146 -8.40 -11.36 -7.03
C ARG A 146 -8.49 -12.50 -6.04
N THR A 147 -8.39 -12.18 -4.76
CA THR A 147 -8.48 -13.18 -3.69
C THR A 147 -9.93 -13.51 -3.33
N GLY A 148 -10.90 -12.74 -3.83
CA GLY A 148 -12.32 -12.86 -3.51
C GLY A 148 -12.68 -12.33 -2.12
N ASN A 149 -11.72 -11.73 -1.41
CA ASN A 149 -11.98 -11.05 -0.16
C ASN A 149 -12.72 -9.73 -0.44
N GLU A 150 -13.56 -9.32 0.49
CA GLU A 150 -14.34 -8.10 0.33
C GLU A 150 -13.57 -6.90 0.84
N LEU A 151 -13.45 -5.86 0.00
CA LEU A 151 -13.00 -4.56 0.45
C LEU A 151 -14.20 -3.76 0.99
N LYS A 152 -14.39 -3.80 2.32
CA LYS A 152 -15.51 -3.15 3.00
C LYS A 152 -15.38 -1.63 3.05
N SER A 153 -14.17 -1.12 3.25
CA SER A 153 -13.91 0.32 3.21
C SER A 153 -12.51 0.62 2.71
N LEU A 154 -12.37 1.76 2.04
CA LEU A 154 -11.09 2.31 1.60
C LEU A 154 -11.18 3.84 1.59
N THR A 155 -10.33 4.50 2.37
CA THR A 155 -10.27 5.97 2.46
C THR A 155 -8.84 6.43 2.62
N GLU A 156 -8.54 7.67 2.20
CA GLU A 156 -7.25 8.31 2.45
C GLU A 156 -7.47 9.59 3.27
N ARG A 157 -6.74 9.74 4.38
CA ARG A 157 -6.73 10.93 5.24
C ARG A 157 -5.32 11.17 5.76
N ASP A 158 -4.85 12.42 5.75
CA ASP A 158 -3.53 12.81 6.26
C ASP A 158 -2.34 12.00 5.68
N ASN A 159 -2.41 11.62 4.39
CA ASN A 159 -1.47 10.72 3.70
C ASN A 159 -1.39 9.29 4.25
N ILE A 160 -2.41 8.86 5.01
CA ILE A 160 -2.59 7.48 5.45
C ILE A 160 -3.81 6.91 4.74
N ILE A 161 -3.63 5.73 4.15
CA ILE A 161 -4.69 4.94 3.54
C ILE A 161 -5.20 3.97 4.60
N TYR A 162 -6.50 4.04 4.83
CA TYR A 162 -7.24 3.17 5.74
C TYR A 162 -8.08 2.22 4.89
N ALA A 163 -7.83 0.92 5.02
CA ALA A 163 -8.62 -0.13 4.38
C ALA A 163 -9.23 -1.06 5.42
N THR A 164 -10.41 -1.60 5.13
CA THR A 164 -11.00 -2.72 5.89
C THR A 164 -11.34 -3.83 4.92
N VAL A 165 -10.77 -5.00 5.16
CA VAL A 165 -10.97 -6.19 4.35
C VAL A 165 -11.66 -7.25 5.17
N VAL A 166 -12.72 -7.85 4.62
CA VAL A 166 -13.40 -8.99 5.24
C VAL A 166 -12.94 -10.26 4.55
N LYS A 167 -12.48 -11.25 5.34
CA LYS A 167 -12.15 -12.55 4.78
C LYS A 167 -13.42 -13.20 4.26
N ARG A 168 -13.44 -13.56 2.98
CA ARG A 168 -14.51 -14.38 2.40
C ARG A 168 -14.00 -15.80 2.19
N ASN A 169 -14.93 -16.75 2.11
CA ASN A 169 -14.57 -18.09 1.64
C ASN A 169 -14.01 -17.96 0.23
N ALA A 170 -12.97 -18.73 -0.08
CA ALA A 170 -12.28 -18.67 -1.37
C ALA A 170 -13.32 -18.63 -2.51
N PRO A 171 -13.19 -17.70 -3.47
CA PRO A 171 -14.16 -17.57 -4.54
C PRO A 171 -14.20 -18.88 -5.32
N VAL A 172 -15.42 -19.38 -5.56
CA VAL A 172 -15.69 -20.27 -6.69
C VAL A 172 -15.24 -19.49 -7.92
N ALA A 173 -14.28 -20.01 -8.67
CA ALA A 173 -13.68 -19.33 -9.82
C ALA A 173 -14.78 -18.76 -10.74
N GLU A 174 -15.05 -17.45 -10.64
CA GLU A 174 -15.92 -16.79 -11.59
C GLU A 174 -15.27 -16.90 -12.97
N LYS A 175 -16.10 -17.10 -14.00
CA LYS A 175 -15.66 -17.13 -15.40
C LYS A 175 -14.89 -15.84 -15.68
N ARG A 176 -13.57 -15.98 -15.79
CA ARG A 176 -12.66 -14.89 -16.08
C ARG A 176 -12.96 -14.40 -17.49
N GLU A 177 -13.54 -13.21 -17.62
CA GLU A 177 -13.58 -12.51 -18.89
C GLU A 177 -12.15 -12.09 -19.23
N PHE A 178 -11.53 -12.81 -20.16
CA PHE A 178 -10.29 -12.38 -20.75
C PHE A 178 -10.61 -11.24 -21.71
N GLU A 179 -10.24 -10.01 -21.33
CA GLU A 179 -10.33 -8.83 -22.21
C GLU A 179 -9.30 -8.90 -23.37
N HIS A 180 -8.57 -10.02 -23.51
CA HIS A 180 -7.46 -10.18 -24.46
C HIS A 180 -6.49 -8.99 -24.42
N GLY A 181 -6.27 -8.47 -23.20
CA GLY A 181 -5.43 -7.31 -22.97
C GLY A 181 -3.96 -7.61 -23.28
N LYS A 182 -3.16 -6.55 -23.41
CA LYS A 182 -1.71 -6.65 -23.55
C LYS A 182 -1.06 -5.85 -22.43
N THR A 183 -0.14 -6.48 -21.72
CA THR A 183 0.64 -5.80 -20.68
C THR A 183 2.09 -5.67 -21.10
N PHE A 184 2.66 -4.47 -20.96
CA PHE A 184 4.07 -4.19 -21.18
C PHE A 184 4.69 -3.75 -19.87
N VAL A 185 5.57 -4.57 -19.31
CA VAL A 185 6.43 -4.19 -18.18
C VAL A 185 7.68 -3.52 -18.75
N VAL A 186 7.67 -2.19 -18.75
CA VAL A 186 8.77 -1.36 -19.28
C VAL A 186 9.77 -1.11 -18.15
N PHE A 187 10.79 -1.95 -18.09
CA PHE A 187 11.91 -1.84 -17.14
C PHE A 187 13.05 -1.00 -17.71
N SER A 188 13.34 -1.17 -19.00
CA SER A 188 14.45 -0.51 -19.68
C SER A 188 14.21 0.99 -19.92
N GLY A 189 15.26 1.80 -19.76
CA GLY A 189 15.29 3.23 -20.07
C GLY A 189 15.96 3.57 -21.41
N ASP A 190 16.26 2.57 -22.24
CA ASP A 190 16.97 2.75 -23.51
C ASP A 190 16.02 3.21 -24.63
N LEU A 191 16.48 4.11 -25.50
CA LEU A 191 15.69 4.72 -26.56
C LEU A 191 15.08 3.70 -27.54
N ASP A 192 15.88 2.74 -28.00
CA ASP A 192 15.48 1.71 -28.96
C ASP A 192 14.45 0.74 -28.38
N LYS A 193 14.63 0.31 -27.12
CA LYS A 193 13.67 -0.54 -26.42
C LYS A 193 12.37 0.21 -26.12
N ALA A 194 12.47 1.47 -25.74
CA ALA A 194 11.33 2.36 -25.58
C ALA A 194 10.52 2.47 -26.88
N ILE A 195 11.17 2.78 -28.00
CA ILE A 195 10.52 2.86 -29.32
C ILE A 195 9.82 1.54 -29.65
N ALA A 196 10.50 0.40 -29.49
CA ALA A 196 9.91 -0.92 -29.73
C ALA A 196 8.66 -1.17 -28.87
N SER A 197 8.73 -0.86 -27.57
CA SER A 197 7.60 -1.02 -26.65
C SER A 197 6.37 -0.20 -27.08
N PHE A 198 6.57 1.06 -27.46
CA PHE A 198 5.47 1.93 -27.87
C PHE A 198 4.93 1.61 -29.28
N ILE A 199 5.76 1.11 -30.19
CA ILE A 199 5.30 0.61 -31.50
C ILE A 199 4.37 -0.59 -31.28
N MET A 200 4.80 -1.58 -30.49
CA MET A 200 4.00 -2.76 -30.20
C MET A 200 2.71 -2.41 -29.44
N ALA A 201 2.79 -1.53 -28.45
CA ALA A 201 1.64 -1.08 -27.67
C ALA A 201 0.61 -0.34 -28.55
N ASN A 202 1.05 0.59 -29.40
CA ASN A 202 0.17 1.28 -30.34
C ASN A 202 -0.46 0.32 -31.36
N GLY A 203 0.30 -0.67 -31.85
CA GLY A 203 -0.21 -1.71 -32.74
C GLY A 203 -1.31 -2.54 -32.07
N ALA A 204 -1.09 -2.99 -30.83
CA ALA A 204 -2.08 -3.72 -30.06
C ALA A 204 -3.36 -2.89 -29.83
N ALA A 205 -3.22 -1.61 -29.44
CA ALA A 205 -4.36 -0.72 -29.24
C ALA A 205 -5.13 -0.47 -30.55
N ALA A 206 -4.43 -0.30 -31.68
CA ALA A 206 -5.06 -0.16 -33.00
C ALA A 206 -5.84 -1.42 -33.43
N MET A 207 -5.46 -2.60 -32.92
CA MET A 207 -6.20 -3.86 -33.11
C MET A 207 -7.35 -4.04 -32.10
N GLY A 208 -7.76 -2.98 -31.41
CA GLY A 208 -8.87 -2.98 -30.46
C GLY A 208 -8.56 -3.72 -29.14
N ARG A 209 -7.28 -3.91 -28.81
CA ARG A 209 -6.89 -4.59 -27.55
C ARG A 209 -6.65 -3.56 -26.45
N PRO A 210 -7.20 -3.73 -25.24
CA PRO A 210 -6.82 -2.93 -24.09
C PRO A 210 -5.32 -3.10 -23.81
N VAL A 211 -4.60 -1.99 -23.60
CA VAL A 211 -3.16 -2.03 -23.34
C VAL A 211 -2.84 -1.33 -22.03
N THR A 212 -2.07 -2.00 -21.18
CA THR A 212 -1.47 -1.41 -19.99
C THR A 212 0.05 -1.43 -20.12
N MET A 213 0.70 -0.28 -19.92
CA MET A 213 2.15 -0.15 -19.85
C MET A 213 2.54 0.19 -18.40
N PHE A 214 3.20 -0.74 -17.73
CA PHE A 214 3.71 -0.60 -16.38
C PHE A 214 5.20 -0.22 -16.42
N PHE A 215 5.53 1.00 -16.02
CA PHE A 215 6.87 1.55 -16.06
C PHE A 215 7.54 1.37 -14.69
N THR A 216 8.67 0.68 -14.67
CA THR A 216 9.42 0.37 -13.45
C THR A 216 10.90 0.62 -13.66
N PHE A 217 11.66 0.76 -12.57
CA PHE A 217 13.08 1.11 -12.60
C PHE A 217 13.38 2.24 -13.60
N TRP A 218 14.27 1.99 -14.57
CA TRP A 218 14.72 2.98 -15.55
C TRP A 218 13.59 3.44 -16.47
N GLY A 219 12.59 2.58 -16.69
CA GLY A 219 11.42 2.85 -17.50
C GLY A 219 10.61 4.04 -16.99
N VAL A 220 10.58 4.29 -15.68
CA VAL A 220 9.87 5.44 -15.07
C VAL A 220 10.37 6.78 -15.62
N SER A 221 11.64 6.86 -16.03
CA SER A 221 12.22 8.08 -16.59
C SER A 221 11.57 8.53 -17.91
N LEU A 222 10.96 7.61 -18.65
CA LEU A 222 10.22 7.91 -19.89
C LEU A 222 8.98 8.76 -19.61
N LEU A 223 8.36 8.58 -18.44
CA LEU A 223 7.15 9.27 -18.03
C LEU A 223 7.42 10.66 -17.46
N ARG A 224 8.68 11.06 -17.28
CA ARG A 224 9.01 12.38 -16.75
C ARG A 224 8.69 13.47 -17.76
N ARG A 225 8.12 14.58 -17.27
CA ARG A 225 7.95 15.81 -18.05
C ARG A 225 9.30 16.29 -18.57
N PRO A 226 9.37 16.79 -19.82
CA PRO A 226 10.59 17.38 -20.35
C PRO A 226 10.93 18.70 -19.63
N GLU A 227 9.94 19.44 -19.13
CA GLU A 227 10.13 20.66 -18.35
C GLU A 227 10.65 20.37 -16.94
N LYS A 228 11.41 21.31 -16.39
CA LYS A 228 11.89 21.20 -15.00
C LYS A 228 10.79 21.62 -14.03
N VAL A 229 10.27 20.66 -13.27
CA VAL A 229 9.33 20.91 -12.17
C VAL A 229 10.10 21.16 -10.87
N ARG A 230 9.69 22.18 -10.09
CA ARG A 230 10.29 22.48 -8.78
C ARG A 230 9.59 21.65 -7.70
N VAL A 231 10.30 20.68 -7.14
CA VAL A 231 9.81 19.82 -6.05
C VAL A 231 10.86 19.69 -4.96
N LYS A 232 10.42 19.46 -3.71
CA LYS A 232 11.33 19.20 -2.58
C LYS A 232 11.84 17.76 -2.68
N LYS A 233 13.16 17.58 -2.56
CA LYS A 233 13.82 16.28 -2.64
C LYS A 233 14.95 16.17 -1.62
N SER A 234 15.21 14.94 -1.19
CA SER A 234 16.42 14.57 -0.46
C SER A 234 17.68 14.80 -1.29
N LEU A 235 18.86 14.80 -0.65
CA LEU A 235 20.14 14.96 -1.33
C LEU A 235 20.35 13.89 -2.42
N ILE A 236 20.06 12.63 -2.09
CA ILE A 236 20.14 11.49 -3.01
C ILE A 236 19.13 11.65 -4.16
N GLY A 237 17.90 12.08 -3.87
CA GLY A 237 16.89 12.32 -4.91
C GLY A 237 17.30 13.45 -5.88
N LYS A 238 18.01 14.48 -5.42
CA LYS A 238 18.57 15.52 -6.30
C LYS A 238 19.66 14.96 -7.22
N MET A 239 20.51 14.07 -6.72
CA MET A 239 21.56 13.40 -7.49
C MET A 239 20.95 12.52 -8.61
N PHE A 240 20.00 11.65 -8.27
CA PHE A 240 19.29 10.84 -9.28
C PHE A 240 18.54 11.70 -10.29
N SER A 241 17.90 12.80 -9.85
CA SER A 241 17.19 13.70 -10.77
C SER A 241 18.09 14.42 -11.78
N PHE A 242 19.39 14.57 -11.47
CA PHE A 242 20.41 15.07 -12.39
C PHE A 242 20.95 13.99 -13.33
N MET A 243 21.19 12.79 -12.80
CA MET A 243 21.74 11.65 -13.57
C MET A 243 20.73 11.04 -14.53
N LEU A 244 19.46 10.95 -14.12
CA LEU A 244 18.40 10.33 -14.91
C LEU A 244 17.90 11.27 -16.02
N PRO A 245 17.64 10.73 -17.22
CA PRO A 245 17.08 11.50 -18.31
C PRO A 245 15.72 12.08 -17.92
N ARG A 246 15.38 13.23 -18.52
CA ARG A 246 14.08 13.89 -18.37
C ARG A 246 13.30 13.70 -19.65
N GLY A 247 12.42 12.70 -19.63
CA GLY A 247 11.63 12.29 -20.77
C GLY A 247 12.43 11.61 -21.87
N SER A 248 11.72 11.31 -22.95
CA SER A 248 12.17 10.51 -24.10
C SER A 248 13.30 11.11 -24.94
N LYS A 249 13.47 12.44 -24.94
CA LYS A 249 14.45 13.14 -25.80
C LYS A 249 15.92 12.92 -25.39
N LYS A 250 16.17 12.56 -24.13
CA LYS A 250 17.52 12.42 -23.57
C LYS A 250 17.96 10.96 -23.40
N LEU A 251 17.17 10.01 -23.89
CA LEU A 251 17.50 8.59 -23.80
C LEU A 251 18.65 8.24 -24.75
N GLY A 252 19.59 7.43 -24.25
CA GLY A 252 20.64 6.82 -25.06
C GLY A 252 20.16 5.51 -25.69
N LEU A 253 20.91 5.00 -26.67
CA LEU A 253 20.65 3.66 -27.21
C LEU A 253 21.23 2.56 -26.31
N SER A 254 20.57 1.40 -26.29
CA SER A 254 21.02 0.20 -25.56
C SER A 254 22.37 -0.32 -26.08
N ARG A 255 22.63 -0.12 -27.39
CA ARG A 255 23.86 -0.47 -28.08
C ARG A 255 24.24 0.63 -29.06
N MET A 256 25.53 0.74 -29.38
CA MET A 256 26.06 1.73 -30.34
C MET A 256 25.69 3.18 -29.98
N ASN A 257 25.58 3.51 -28.69
CA ASN A 257 25.20 4.87 -28.27
C ASN A 257 26.28 5.92 -28.60
N PHE A 258 27.57 5.56 -28.54
CA PHE A 258 28.72 6.44 -28.82
C PHE A 258 28.58 7.83 -28.19
N GLY A 259 28.31 7.89 -26.87
CA GLY A 259 28.11 9.16 -26.16
C GLY A 259 26.89 9.98 -26.60
N GLY A 260 25.89 9.34 -27.22
CA GLY A 260 24.65 9.97 -27.71
C GLY A 260 24.65 10.24 -29.23
N ILE A 261 25.75 10.01 -29.93
CA ILE A 261 25.81 10.13 -31.40
C ILE A 261 24.87 9.11 -32.05
N GLY A 262 24.87 7.86 -31.56
CA GLY A 262 24.00 6.81 -32.08
C GLY A 262 22.51 7.17 -31.94
N ALA A 263 22.11 7.73 -30.80
CA ALA A 263 20.73 8.17 -30.56
C ALA A 263 20.29 9.28 -31.54
N LYS A 264 21.18 10.22 -31.90
CA LYS A 264 20.90 11.23 -32.93
C LYS A 264 20.80 10.60 -34.32
N MET A 265 21.72 9.70 -34.65
CA MET A 265 21.76 9.02 -35.94
C MET A 265 20.48 8.21 -36.18
N ILE A 266 20.06 7.37 -35.23
CA ILE A 266 18.86 6.54 -35.40
C ILE A 266 17.60 7.40 -35.52
N ARG A 267 17.48 8.49 -34.74
CA ARG A 267 16.36 9.43 -34.84
C ARG A 267 16.31 10.10 -36.22
N ALA A 268 17.46 10.43 -36.81
CA ALA A 268 17.53 10.99 -38.16
C ALA A 268 17.10 9.95 -39.22
N VAL A 269 17.60 8.72 -39.12
CA VAL A 269 17.23 7.62 -40.02
C VAL A 269 15.73 7.31 -39.93
N MET A 270 15.18 7.22 -38.71
CA MET A 270 13.74 7.03 -38.49
C MET A 270 12.92 8.13 -39.16
N LYS A 271 13.28 9.41 -38.95
CA LYS A 271 12.59 10.54 -39.56
C LYS A 271 12.63 10.50 -41.09
N GLN A 272 13.77 10.13 -41.68
CA GLN A 272 13.92 10.01 -43.14
C GLN A 272 13.05 8.89 -43.72
N ASN A 273 12.81 7.82 -42.95
CA ASN A 273 11.99 6.68 -43.36
C ASN A 273 10.53 6.79 -42.90
N GLY A 274 10.08 7.97 -42.46
CA GLY A 274 8.69 8.19 -42.04
C GLY A 274 8.29 7.47 -40.75
N VAL A 275 9.25 7.00 -39.94
CA VAL A 275 8.97 6.38 -38.64
C VAL A 275 8.76 7.47 -37.59
N SER A 276 7.64 7.40 -36.89
CA SER A 276 7.31 8.33 -35.80
C SER A 276 8.38 8.33 -34.71
N SER A 277 8.64 9.52 -34.17
CA SER A 277 9.49 9.71 -32.99
C SER A 277 8.86 9.06 -31.75
N LEU A 278 9.69 8.76 -30.74
CA LEU A 278 9.20 8.23 -29.46
C LEU A 278 8.17 9.17 -28.81
N GLU A 279 8.36 10.48 -28.95
CA GLU A 279 7.43 11.48 -28.44
C GLU A 279 6.05 11.40 -29.11
N GLU A 280 6.00 11.26 -30.43
CA GLU A 280 4.74 11.06 -31.19
C GLU A 280 4.09 9.72 -30.84
N LEU A 281 4.88 8.67 -30.63
CA LEU A 281 4.37 7.36 -30.24
C LEU A 281 3.75 7.37 -28.83
N ILE A 282 4.36 8.08 -27.88
CA ILE A 282 3.81 8.29 -26.52
C ILE A 282 2.48 9.03 -26.60
N GLU A 283 2.42 10.12 -27.37
CA GLU A 283 1.20 10.91 -27.52
C GLU A 283 0.08 10.11 -28.20
N SER A 284 0.43 9.34 -29.24
CA SER A 284 -0.51 8.45 -29.91
C SER A 284 -1.03 7.33 -28.99
N ALA A 285 -0.19 6.82 -28.10
CA ALA A 285 -0.59 5.84 -27.09
C ALA A 285 -1.60 6.43 -26.10
N LYS A 286 -1.36 7.67 -25.63
CA LYS A 286 -2.32 8.37 -24.76
C LYS A 286 -3.66 8.59 -25.44
N GLN A 287 -3.66 9.03 -26.69
CA GLN A 287 -4.89 9.26 -27.47
C GLN A 287 -5.70 7.97 -27.70
N LYS A 288 -5.04 6.82 -27.81
CA LYS A 288 -5.69 5.51 -27.91
C LYS A 288 -6.16 4.95 -26.55
N GLY A 289 -6.01 5.69 -25.46
CA GLY A 289 -6.41 5.25 -24.12
C GLY A 289 -5.52 4.15 -23.55
N ILE A 290 -4.26 4.04 -24.00
CA ILE A 290 -3.30 3.11 -23.38
C ILE A 290 -3.05 3.57 -21.94
N LYS A 291 -3.24 2.65 -20.99
CA LYS A 291 -3.09 2.93 -19.56
C LYS A 291 -1.60 2.96 -19.19
N PHE A 292 -1.13 4.08 -18.64
CA PHE A 292 0.24 4.20 -18.11
C PHE A 292 0.24 4.10 -16.59
N VAL A 293 1.02 3.16 -16.06
CA VAL A 293 1.18 2.97 -14.62
C VAL A 293 2.65 3.15 -14.26
N ALA A 294 2.95 4.07 -13.34
CA ALA A 294 4.28 4.24 -12.78
C ALA A 294 4.43 3.45 -11.48
N CYS A 295 5.51 2.66 -11.38
CA CYS A 295 5.86 1.94 -10.17
C CYS A 295 6.28 2.91 -9.07
N GLN A 296 5.47 3.03 -8.01
CA GLN A 296 5.75 3.97 -6.91
C GLN A 296 7.09 3.68 -6.22
N MET A 297 7.36 2.41 -5.88
CA MET A 297 8.63 2.05 -5.24
C MET A 297 9.83 2.50 -6.08
N SER A 298 9.78 2.32 -7.40
CA SER A 298 10.85 2.78 -8.31
C SER A 298 10.99 4.30 -8.31
N MET A 299 9.87 5.03 -8.33
CA MET A 299 9.87 6.49 -8.24
C MET A 299 10.52 6.98 -6.96
N GLU A 300 10.18 6.40 -5.82
CA GLU A 300 10.74 6.78 -4.52
C GLU A 300 12.25 6.53 -4.44
N LEU A 301 12.70 5.35 -4.89
CA LEU A 301 14.13 5.01 -4.95
C LEU A 301 14.92 5.98 -5.83
N MET A 302 14.32 6.44 -6.93
CA MET A 302 14.94 7.39 -7.87
C MET A 302 14.67 8.86 -7.52
N GLY A 303 13.93 9.14 -6.45
CA GLY A 303 13.54 10.48 -6.03
C GLY A 303 12.74 11.24 -7.10
N ILE A 304 11.86 10.54 -7.83
CA ILE A 304 10.92 11.11 -8.80
C ILE A 304 9.58 11.31 -8.08
N THR A 305 8.98 12.49 -8.19
CA THR A 305 7.65 12.76 -7.61
C THR A 305 6.55 12.70 -8.67
N ALA A 306 5.30 12.52 -8.25
CA ALA A 306 4.17 12.41 -9.18
C ALA A 306 3.99 13.68 -10.03
N GLU A 307 4.31 14.85 -9.49
CA GLU A 307 4.25 16.15 -10.19
C GLU A 307 5.27 16.25 -11.33
N GLU A 308 6.33 15.44 -11.29
CA GLU A 308 7.31 15.36 -12.38
C GLU A 308 6.86 14.45 -13.54
N LEU A 309 5.75 13.72 -13.40
CA LEU A 309 5.24 12.82 -14.44
C LEU A 309 4.30 13.54 -15.41
N ILE A 310 4.24 13.06 -16.65
CA ILE A 310 3.26 13.49 -17.65
C ILE A 310 1.82 13.21 -17.16
N ASP A 311 0.86 13.99 -17.67
CA ASP A 311 -0.54 13.85 -17.29
C ASP A 311 -1.11 12.48 -17.68
N GLY A 312 -2.01 11.95 -16.84
CA GLY A 312 -2.72 10.69 -17.07
C GLY A 312 -1.96 9.43 -16.61
N VAL A 313 -0.85 9.58 -15.89
CA VAL A 313 -0.13 8.45 -15.29
C VAL A 313 -0.75 8.06 -13.95
N GLU A 314 -1.12 6.81 -13.81
CA GLU A 314 -1.55 6.22 -12.54
C GLU A 314 -0.34 5.72 -11.74
N LEU A 315 -0.43 5.77 -10.41
CA LEU A 315 0.57 5.14 -9.53
C LEU A 315 0.10 3.73 -9.19
N GLY A 316 1.00 2.76 -9.22
CA GLY A 316 0.67 1.38 -8.88
C GLY A 316 1.87 0.60 -8.33
N GLY A 317 1.57 -0.45 -7.58
CA GLY A 317 2.56 -1.39 -7.07
C GLY A 317 2.52 -2.70 -7.83
N VAL A 318 3.06 -3.75 -7.22
CA VAL A 318 3.15 -5.08 -7.84
C VAL A 318 1.77 -5.69 -8.04
N ALA A 319 0.81 -5.44 -7.14
CA ALA A 319 -0.53 -6.00 -7.28
C ALA A 319 -1.26 -5.36 -8.46
N THR A 320 -1.10 -4.05 -8.67
CA THR A 320 -1.61 -3.36 -9.86
C THR A 320 -1.02 -3.92 -11.16
N MET A 321 0.29 -4.20 -11.17
CA MET A 321 0.95 -4.82 -12.31
C MET A 321 0.40 -6.23 -12.58
N LEU A 322 0.38 -7.10 -11.56
CA LEU A 322 -0.09 -8.47 -11.70
C LEU A 322 -1.57 -8.55 -12.10
N GLY A 323 -2.42 -7.71 -11.50
CA GLY A 323 -3.83 -7.61 -11.89
C GLY A 323 -4.06 -7.24 -13.35
N SER A 324 -3.16 -6.43 -13.93
CA SER A 324 -3.18 -6.10 -15.37
C SER A 324 -2.74 -7.28 -16.24
N THR A 325 -1.72 -8.02 -15.80
CA THR A 325 -1.22 -9.21 -16.51
C THR A 325 -2.25 -10.34 -16.58
N GLU A 326 -3.08 -10.54 -15.54
CA GLU A 326 -4.10 -11.59 -15.56
C GLU A 326 -5.29 -11.31 -16.47
N LYS A 327 -5.57 -10.04 -16.77
CA LYS A 327 -6.54 -9.64 -17.81
C LYS A 327 -5.94 -9.70 -19.22
N SER A 328 -4.62 -9.86 -19.29
CA SER A 328 -3.89 -9.93 -20.54
C SER A 328 -3.66 -11.38 -20.95
N ASP A 329 -3.80 -11.67 -22.24
CA ASP A 329 -3.39 -12.96 -22.80
C ASP A 329 -1.92 -12.95 -23.24
N LEU A 330 -1.24 -11.79 -23.15
CA LEU A 330 0.17 -11.63 -23.45
C LEU A 330 0.80 -10.52 -22.60
N THR A 331 1.96 -10.84 -22.02
CA THR A 331 2.78 -9.90 -21.23
C THR A 331 4.20 -9.87 -21.77
N TYR A 332 4.73 -8.67 -22.02
CA TYR A 332 6.12 -8.43 -22.43
C TYR A 332 6.90 -7.78 -21.28
N PHE A 333 8.11 -8.26 -21.01
CA PHE A 333 9.07 -7.59 -20.14
C PHE A 333 10.19 -6.99 -21.00
N ILE A 334 10.36 -5.66 -20.95
CA ILE A 334 11.18 -4.88 -21.90
C ILE A 334 12.22 -4.05 -21.18
#